data_AF-A0A0S7ZQA7-F1
#
_entry.id   AF-A0A0S7ZQA7-F1
#
_cell.length_a   1.000
_cell.length_b   1.000
_cell.length_c   1.000
_cell.angle_alpha   90.00
_cell.angle_beta   90.00
_cell.angle_gamma   90.00
#
_symmetry.space_group_name_H-M   'P 1'
#
loop_
_entity.id
_entity.type
_entity.pdbx_description
1 polymer ?
#
loop_
_entity_poly.entity_id
_entity_poly.type
_entity_poly.pdbx_seq_one_letter_code
_entity_poly.pdbx_strand_id
1 'polypeptide(L)'
;MLKPSVLTWILVIFGLVFIFVPMVYVQFNVAVNPNSQQTKDMIIGRGEDYRDKTHVRVSYGIALSDLIFWLPLLAAGSIGVILGRIWGYILWGVSGAISVYISIILLFTEREYVYPSVGPLVYYTIFWGFFVYWGVATIAYATLRLSDAKL
;
A
#
# COMPACT_ATOMS: atom_id res chain seq x y z
N MET A 1 -8.75 -26.00 -6.02
CA MET A 1 -9.19 -24.59 -6.18
C MET A 1 -9.66 -24.09 -4.83
N LEU A 2 -9.03 -23.03 -4.31
CA LEU A 2 -9.32 -22.47 -2.99
C LEU A 2 -10.49 -21.49 -3.11
N LYS A 3 -11.72 -21.93 -2.82
CA LYS A 3 -12.91 -21.06 -2.93
C LYS A 3 -12.72 -19.76 -2.12
N PRO A 4 -13.04 -18.58 -2.68
CA PRO A 4 -13.04 -17.33 -1.93
C PRO A 4 -13.97 -17.45 -0.72
N SER A 5 -13.48 -17.02 0.44
CA SER A 5 -14.29 -16.93 1.66
C SER A 5 -14.86 -15.53 1.82
N VAL A 6 -15.72 -15.31 2.81
CA VAL A 6 -16.14 -13.96 3.21
C VAL A 6 -14.92 -13.10 3.56
N LEU A 7 -13.93 -13.67 4.24
CA LEU A 7 -12.69 -12.98 4.59
C LEU A 7 -11.87 -12.59 3.34
N THR A 8 -11.87 -13.43 2.30
CA THR A 8 -11.27 -13.05 1.00
C THR A 8 -11.89 -11.75 0.48
N TRP A 9 -13.22 -11.67 0.45
CA TRP A 9 -13.91 -10.48 -0.06
C TRP A 9 -13.65 -9.25 0.79
N ILE A 10 -13.66 -9.39 2.12
CA ILE A 10 -13.33 -8.28 3.04
C ILE A 10 -11.92 -7.75 2.73
N LEU A 11 -10.92 -8.62 2.64
CA LEU A 11 -9.53 -8.22 2.39
C LEU A 11 -9.33 -7.61 1.00
N VAL A 12 -9.98 -8.15 -0.04
CA VAL A 12 -9.95 -7.59 -1.40
C VAL A 12 -10.59 -6.20 -1.43
N ILE A 13 -11.81 -6.06 -0.91
CA ILE A 13 -12.55 -4.80 -0.94
C ILE A 13 -11.81 -3.75 -0.10
N PHE A 14 -11.31 -4.13 1.07
CA PHE A 14 -10.54 -3.23 1.91
C PHE A 14 -9.27 -2.74 1.20
N GLY A 15 -8.48 -3.67 0.65
CA GLY A 15 -7.27 -3.32 -0.10
C GLY A 15 -7.56 -2.48 -1.34
N LEU A 16 -8.67 -2.72 -2.02
CA LEU A 16 -9.05 -1.94 -3.21
C LEU A 16 -9.51 -0.52 -2.83
N VAL A 17 -10.39 -0.40 -1.84
CA VAL A 17 -11.03 0.89 -1.50
C VAL A 17 -10.12 1.78 -0.67
N PHE A 18 -9.46 1.25 0.35
CA PHE A 18 -8.72 2.06 1.32
C PHE A 18 -7.23 2.19 1.03
N ILE A 19 -6.68 1.31 0.20
CA ILE A 19 -5.24 1.30 -0.12
C ILE A 19 -5.04 1.66 -1.60
N PHE A 20 -5.61 0.86 -2.50
CA PHE A 20 -5.36 0.98 -3.94
C PHE A 20 -5.88 2.31 -4.52
N VAL A 21 -7.14 2.68 -4.26
CA VAL A 21 -7.73 3.92 -4.82
C VAL A 21 -6.99 5.18 -4.36
N PRO A 22 -6.76 5.42 -3.05
CA PRO A 22 -6.00 6.58 -2.59
C PRO A 22 -4.57 6.60 -3.15
N MET A 23 -3.92 5.44 -3.21
CA MET A 23 -2.57 5.33 -3.72
C MET A 23 -2.48 5.69 -5.21
N VAL A 24 -3.36 5.12 -6.05
CA VAL A 24 -3.42 5.45 -7.49
C VAL A 24 -3.68 6.93 -7.69
N TYR A 25 -4.57 7.52 -6.89
CA TYR A 25 -4.84 8.95 -6.93
C TYR A 25 -3.57 9.76 -6.64
N VAL A 26 -2.84 9.42 -5.58
CA VAL A 26 -1.58 10.10 -5.24
C VAL A 26 -0.56 9.92 -6.36
N GLN A 27 -0.31 8.69 -6.80
CA GLN A 27 0.67 8.37 -7.84
C GLN A 27 0.37 9.04 -9.18
N PHE A 28 -0.90 9.13 -9.55
CA PHE A 28 -1.32 9.81 -10.77
C PHE A 28 -1.00 11.31 -10.70
N ASN A 29 -1.33 11.98 -9.60
CA ASN A 29 -0.99 13.40 -9.41
C ASN A 29 0.53 13.64 -9.44
N VAL A 30 1.28 12.74 -8.79
CA VAL A 30 2.74 12.74 -8.77
C VAL A 30 3.33 12.59 -10.17
N ALA A 31 2.79 11.70 -11.01
CA ALA A 31 3.26 11.48 -12.38
C ALA A 31 2.91 12.62 -13.34
N VAL A 32 1.71 13.19 -13.22
CA VAL A 32 1.23 14.26 -14.13
C VAL A 32 1.84 15.61 -13.80
N ASN A 33 1.99 15.93 -12.51
CA ASN A 33 2.40 17.26 -12.07
C ASN A 33 3.37 17.19 -10.87
N PRO A 34 4.59 16.63 -11.06
CA PRO A 34 5.52 16.31 -9.96
C PRO A 34 5.98 17.54 -9.16
N ASN A 35 6.02 18.72 -9.79
CA ASN A 35 6.50 19.95 -9.17
C ASN A 35 5.38 20.89 -8.69
N SER A 36 4.11 20.47 -8.80
CA SER A 36 2.98 21.30 -8.38
C SER A 36 2.88 21.40 -6.86
N GLN A 37 2.34 22.51 -6.35
CA GLN A 37 2.10 22.66 -4.92
C GLN A 37 1.15 21.58 -4.39
N GLN A 38 0.14 21.19 -5.17
CA GLN A 38 -0.77 20.10 -4.81
C GLN A 38 -0.02 18.79 -4.58
N THR A 39 0.89 18.42 -5.48
CA THR A 39 1.70 17.20 -5.33
C THR A 39 2.62 17.30 -4.12
N LYS A 40 3.25 18.46 -3.89
CA LYS A 40 4.05 18.71 -2.69
C LYS A 40 3.23 18.56 -1.41
N ASP A 41 2.03 19.15 -1.36
CA ASP A 41 1.14 19.07 -0.21
C ASP A 41 0.68 17.63 0.07
N MET A 42 0.54 16.80 -0.97
CA MET A 42 0.18 15.38 -0.86
C MET A 42 1.34 14.50 -0.37
N ILE A 43 2.59 14.84 -0.74
CA ILE A 43 3.79 14.08 -0.37
C ILE A 43 4.34 14.53 1.00
N ILE A 44 4.58 15.83 1.16
CA ILE A 44 5.33 16.43 2.28
C ILE A 44 4.37 16.87 3.40
N GLY A 45 3.06 16.88 3.15
CA GLY A 45 2.09 17.55 4.03
C GLY A 45 2.25 19.07 3.96
N ARG A 46 1.37 19.82 4.65
CA ARG A 46 1.41 21.30 4.69
C ARG A 46 2.56 21.84 5.57
N GLY A 47 3.78 21.33 5.41
CA GLY A 47 4.99 21.67 6.17
C GLY A 47 6.02 22.51 5.38
N GLU A 48 7.03 23.08 6.06
CA GLU A 48 7.98 24.07 5.49
C GLU A 48 9.06 23.51 4.55
N ASP A 49 9.44 24.34 3.56
CA ASP A 49 10.28 24.15 2.35
C ASP A 49 11.73 23.60 2.55
N TYR A 50 12.20 23.41 3.79
CA TYR A 50 13.66 23.35 4.08
C TYR A 50 14.29 21.94 4.07
N ARG A 51 13.54 20.84 3.90
CA ARG A 51 14.10 19.46 3.74
C ARG A 51 13.77 18.78 2.40
N ASP A 52 13.39 19.56 1.40
CA ASP A 52 12.42 19.12 0.38
C ASP A 52 12.94 18.30 -0.81
N LYS A 53 14.15 18.52 -1.33
CA LYS A 53 14.48 17.91 -2.64
C LYS A 53 14.71 16.41 -2.59
N THR A 54 15.41 15.92 -1.57
CA THR A 54 15.72 14.49 -1.46
C THR A 54 14.50 13.71 -1.04
N HIS A 55 13.72 14.22 -0.09
CA HIS A 55 12.47 13.61 0.35
C HIS A 55 11.46 13.51 -0.80
N VAL A 56 11.22 14.60 -1.54
CA VAL A 56 10.35 14.56 -2.73
C VAL A 56 10.83 13.54 -3.76
N ARG A 57 12.14 13.44 -4.02
CA ARG A 57 12.69 12.44 -4.94
C ARG A 57 12.49 11.02 -4.45
N VAL A 58 12.65 10.78 -3.15
CA VAL A 58 12.42 9.46 -2.53
C VAL A 58 10.95 9.09 -2.64
N SER A 59 10.03 9.94 -2.20
CA SER A 59 8.60 9.67 -2.26
C SER A 59 8.10 9.54 -3.70
N TYR A 60 8.66 10.31 -4.65
CA TYR A 60 8.42 10.12 -6.08
C TYR A 60 8.90 8.75 -6.59
N GLY A 61 10.11 8.34 -6.20
CA GLY A 61 10.66 7.04 -6.57
C GLY A 61 9.86 5.86 -5.99
N ILE A 62 9.38 6.00 -4.76
CA ILE A 62 8.50 5.02 -4.11
C ILE A 62 7.15 4.96 -4.84
N ALA A 63 6.54 6.11 -5.12
CA ALA A 63 5.29 6.21 -5.86
C ALA A 63 5.36 5.54 -7.25
N LEU A 64 6.47 5.74 -7.99
CA LEU A 64 6.70 5.06 -9.25
C LEU A 64 6.93 3.56 -9.08
N SER A 65 7.69 3.15 -8.06
CA SER A 65 7.95 1.73 -7.78
C SER A 65 6.66 0.99 -7.46
N ASP A 66 5.78 1.62 -6.70
CA ASP A 66 4.47 1.07 -6.39
C ASP A 66 3.61 0.94 -7.66
N LEU A 67 3.58 1.96 -8.53
CA LEU A 67 2.81 1.91 -9.78
C LEU A 67 3.31 0.82 -10.74
N ILE A 68 4.63 0.63 -10.84
CA ILE A 68 5.26 -0.28 -11.80
C ILE A 68 5.31 -1.72 -11.27
N PHE A 69 5.56 -1.91 -9.98
CA PHE A 69 5.81 -3.23 -9.38
C PHE A 69 4.71 -3.68 -8.44
N TRP A 70 4.41 -2.88 -7.41
CA TRP A 70 3.51 -3.34 -6.36
C TRP A 70 2.06 -3.42 -6.83
N LEU A 71 1.60 -2.45 -7.61
CA LEU A 71 0.23 -2.34 -8.08
C LEU A 71 -0.15 -3.49 -9.04
N PRO A 72 0.64 -3.83 -10.07
CA PRO A 72 0.36 -5.00 -10.91
C PRO A 72 0.35 -6.30 -10.09
N LEU A 73 1.24 -6.41 -9.11
CA LEU A 73 1.34 -7.59 -8.25
C LEU A 73 0.11 -7.72 -7.33
N LEU A 74 -0.35 -6.62 -6.73
CA LEU A 74 -1.58 -6.55 -5.94
C LEU A 74 -2.82 -6.88 -6.79
N ALA A 75 -2.91 -6.32 -8.01
CA ALA A 75 -4.01 -6.57 -8.93
C ALA A 75 -4.06 -8.03 -9.38
N ALA A 76 -2.93 -8.57 -9.84
CA ALA A 76 -2.82 -9.96 -10.26
C ALA A 76 -3.11 -10.91 -9.09
N GLY A 77 -2.54 -10.65 -7.90
CA GLY A 77 -2.81 -11.43 -6.69
C GLY A 77 -4.29 -11.44 -6.33
N SER A 78 -4.94 -10.27 -6.35
CA SER A 78 -6.38 -10.15 -6.06
C SER A 78 -7.23 -10.93 -7.08
N ILE A 79 -6.93 -10.83 -8.38
CA ILE A 79 -7.59 -11.62 -9.43
C ILE A 79 -7.41 -13.12 -9.17
N GLY A 80 -6.17 -13.56 -8.92
CA GLY A 80 -5.87 -14.96 -8.65
C GLY A 80 -6.61 -15.49 -7.42
N VAL A 81 -6.70 -14.70 -6.35
CA VAL A 81 -7.42 -15.04 -5.12
C VAL A 81 -8.92 -15.15 -5.37
N ILE A 82 -9.53 -14.21 -6.10
CA ILE A 82 -10.95 -14.27 -6.48
C ILE A 82 -11.23 -15.51 -7.34
N LEU A 83 -10.33 -15.86 -8.24
CA LEU A 83 -10.43 -17.06 -9.07
C LEU A 83 -10.05 -18.35 -8.32
N GLY A 84 -9.69 -18.26 -7.04
CA GLY A 84 -9.32 -19.40 -6.20
C GLY A 84 -8.05 -20.13 -6.63
N ARG A 85 -7.12 -19.42 -7.29
CA ARG A 85 -5.84 -19.95 -7.79
C ARG A 85 -4.76 -19.81 -6.72
N ILE A 86 -3.94 -20.85 -6.55
CA ILE A 86 -2.84 -20.90 -5.57
C ILE A 86 -1.85 -19.73 -5.77
N TRP A 87 -1.46 -19.47 -7.02
CA TRP A 87 -0.56 -18.37 -7.36
C TRP A 87 -1.10 -17.00 -6.91
N GLY A 88 -2.43 -16.83 -6.87
CA GLY A 88 -3.05 -15.60 -6.39
C GLY A 88 -2.72 -15.34 -4.92
N TYR A 89 -2.85 -16.36 -4.08
CA TYR A 89 -2.53 -16.26 -2.64
C TYR A 89 -1.03 -16.04 -2.42
N ILE A 90 -0.16 -16.64 -3.24
CA ILE A 90 1.29 -16.38 -3.19
C ILE A 90 1.58 -14.91 -3.49
N LEU A 91 1.04 -14.38 -4.60
CA LEU A 91 1.21 -12.96 -4.95
C LEU A 91 0.62 -12.04 -3.89
N TRP A 92 -0.50 -12.40 -3.27
CA TRP A 92 -1.06 -11.64 -2.15
C TRP A 92 -0.14 -11.62 -0.92
N GLY A 93 0.46 -12.75 -0.56
CA GLY A 93 1.45 -12.80 0.51
C GLY A 93 2.67 -11.93 0.22
N VAL A 94 3.17 -11.97 -1.02
CA VAL A 94 4.28 -11.10 -1.46
C VAL A 94 3.86 -9.62 -1.43
N SER A 95 2.65 -9.29 -1.90
CA SER A 95 2.10 -7.93 -1.87
C SER A 95 2.02 -7.39 -0.44
N GLY A 96 1.50 -8.20 0.49
CA GLY A 96 1.42 -7.86 1.90
C GLY A 96 2.80 -7.67 2.52
N ALA A 97 3.77 -8.51 2.17
CA ALA A 97 5.15 -8.39 2.64
C ALA A 97 5.81 -7.09 2.16
N ILE A 98 5.65 -6.74 0.88
CA ILE A 98 6.12 -5.46 0.33
C ILE A 98 5.46 -4.29 1.06
N SER A 99 4.14 -4.37 1.30
CA SER A 99 3.39 -3.33 2.02
C SER A 99 3.92 -3.11 3.43
N VAL A 100 4.14 -4.18 4.21
CA VAL A 100 4.71 -4.07 5.56
C VAL A 100 6.15 -3.53 5.50
N TYR A 101 6.97 -4.03 4.58
CA TYR A 101 8.35 -3.59 4.42
C TYR A 101 8.44 -2.09 4.13
N ILE A 102 7.69 -1.60 3.14
CA ILE A 102 7.72 -0.18 2.79
C ILE A 102 7.13 0.68 3.92
N SER A 103 6.05 0.24 4.57
CA SER A 103 5.49 0.97 5.71
C SER A 103 6.45 1.09 6.89
N ILE A 104 7.32 0.11 7.13
CA ILE A 104 8.39 0.24 8.14
C ILE A 104 9.37 1.34 7.74
N ILE A 105 9.77 1.43 6.47
CA ILE A 105 10.65 2.50 5.99
C ILE A 105 9.96 3.86 6.16
N LEU A 106 8.71 3.99 5.71
CA LEU A 106 7.94 5.25 5.78
C LEU A 106 7.68 5.70 7.23
N LEU A 107 7.64 4.77 8.19
CA LEU A 107 7.56 5.10 9.62
C LEU A 107 8.74 5.97 10.07
N PHE A 108 9.91 5.79 9.46
CA PHE A 108 11.12 6.56 9.79
C PHE A 108 11.35 7.72 8.84
N THR A 109 10.98 7.60 7.56
CA THR A 109 11.24 8.65 6.56
C THR A 109 10.13 9.68 6.44
N GLU A 110 8.86 9.29 6.56
CA GLU A 110 7.70 10.17 6.30
C GLU A 110 7.02 10.67 7.57
N ARG A 111 7.20 9.97 8.70
CA ARG A 111 6.47 10.28 9.93
C ARG A 111 6.64 11.73 10.36
N GLU A 112 7.86 12.27 10.32
CA GLU A 112 8.13 13.66 10.73
C GLU A 112 7.35 14.69 9.88
N TYR A 113 7.03 14.36 8.63
CA TYR A 113 6.35 15.24 7.69
C TYR A 113 4.83 15.14 7.80
N VAL A 114 4.32 13.91 7.88
CA VAL A 114 2.87 13.66 7.85
C VAL A 114 2.26 13.79 9.26
N TYR A 115 2.89 13.19 10.27
CA TYR A 115 2.33 13.04 11.61
C TYR A 115 1.92 14.36 12.28
N PRO A 116 2.73 15.44 12.26
CA PRO A 116 2.35 16.70 12.91
C PRO A 116 1.10 17.35 12.30
N SER A 117 0.88 17.14 10.99
CA SER A 117 -0.21 17.77 10.25
C SER A 117 -1.58 17.07 10.42
N VAL A 118 -1.58 15.75 10.62
CA VAL A 118 -2.81 14.94 10.68
C VAL A 118 -3.12 14.38 12.07
N GLY A 119 -2.13 14.38 12.98
CA GLY A 119 -2.26 13.85 14.33
C GLY A 119 -2.20 12.32 14.43
N PRO A 120 -2.18 11.78 15.65
CA PRO A 120 -1.88 10.36 15.92
C PRO A 120 -2.91 9.41 15.33
N LEU A 121 -4.20 9.71 15.52
CA LEU A 121 -5.27 8.79 15.13
C LEU A 121 -5.27 8.60 13.62
N VAL A 122 -5.26 9.69 12.85
CA VAL A 122 -5.31 9.65 11.39
C VAL A 122 -4.04 9.03 10.82
N TYR A 123 -2.88 9.32 11.40
CA TYR A 123 -1.62 8.74 10.95
C TYR A 123 -1.58 7.21 11.13
N TYR A 124 -1.83 6.72 12.36
CA TYR A 124 -1.75 5.30 12.68
C TYR A 124 -2.94 4.46 12.21
N THR A 125 -3.96 5.09 11.62
CA THR A 125 -5.07 4.39 10.97
C THR A 125 -4.96 4.50 9.45
N ILE A 126 -4.97 5.70 8.87
CA ILE A 126 -5.14 5.90 7.43
C ILE A 126 -3.80 5.91 6.70
N PHE A 127 -2.85 6.76 7.11
CA PHE A 127 -1.61 6.98 6.33
C PHE A 127 -0.61 5.83 6.48
N TRP A 128 -0.50 5.26 7.68
CA TRP A 128 0.44 4.17 7.97
C TRP A 128 -0.29 2.86 8.29
N GLY A 129 -1.34 2.95 9.11
CA GLY A 129 -2.02 1.78 9.68
C GLY A 129 -2.60 0.83 8.64
N PHE A 130 -3.45 1.31 7.74
CA PHE A 130 -4.16 0.48 6.79
C PHE A 130 -3.22 -0.38 5.93
N PHE A 131 -2.10 0.17 5.49
CA PHE A 131 -1.07 -0.56 4.74
C PHE A 131 -0.46 -1.70 5.59
N VAL A 132 -0.04 -1.40 6.82
CA VAL A 132 0.55 -2.40 7.71
C VAL A 132 -0.45 -3.47 8.11
N TYR A 133 -1.64 -3.08 8.59
CA TYR A 133 -2.66 -4.01 9.07
C TYR A 133 -3.14 -4.92 7.94
N TRP A 134 -3.39 -4.36 6.76
CA TRP A 134 -3.77 -5.15 5.60
C TRP A 134 -2.62 -6.05 5.13
N GLY A 135 -1.38 -5.56 5.13
CA GLY A 135 -0.21 -6.34 4.74
C GLY A 135 0.02 -7.56 5.66
N VAL A 136 -0.03 -7.36 6.97
CA VAL A 136 0.08 -8.47 7.94
C VAL A 136 -1.10 -9.44 7.80
N ALA A 137 -2.32 -8.93 7.68
CA ALA A 137 -3.51 -9.76 7.55
C ALA A 137 -3.50 -10.60 6.27
N THR A 138 -3.05 -10.03 5.15
CA THR A 138 -2.96 -10.75 3.87
C THR A 138 -1.85 -11.79 3.86
N ILE A 139 -0.69 -11.51 4.47
CA ILE A 139 0.35 -12.53 4.67
C ILE A 139 -0.21 -13.70 5.48
N ALA A 140 -0.77 -13.42 6.68
CA ALA A 140 -1.30 -14.46 7.55
C ALA A 140 -2.41 -15.27 6.86
N TYR A 141 -3.34 -14.58 6.20
CA TYR A 141 -4.43 -15.23 5.48
C TYR A 141 -3.93 -16.06 4.30
N ALA A 142 -2.99 -15.54 3.49
CA ALA A 142 -2.39 -16.29 2.40
C ALA A 142 -1.70 -17.56 2.90
N THR A 143 -0.90 -17.46 3.96
CA THR A 143 -0.22 -18.62 4.57
C THR A 143 -1.22 -19.69 5.02
N LEU A 144 -2.29 -19.30 5.73
CA LEU A 144 -3.33 -20.24 6.16
C LEU A 144 -4.04 -20.92 4.98
N ARG A 145 -4.38 -20.14 3.94
CA ARG A 145 -5.05 -20.69 2.75
C ARG A 145 -4.14 -21.63 1.95
N LEU A 146 -2.84 -21.36 1.95
CA LEU A 146 -1.84 -22.20 1.30
C LEU A 146 -1.55 -23.47 2.10
N SER A 147 -1.57 -23.44 3.43
CA SER A 147 -1.41 -24.66 4.25
C SER A 147 -2.57 -25.63 4.09
N ASP A 148 -3.78 -25.11 3.86
CA ASP A 148 -4.97 -25.93 3.56
C ASP A 148 -4.97 -26.49 2.14
N ALA A 149 -4.12 -25.96 1.25
CA ALA A 149 -4.05 -26.43 -0.12
C ALA A 149 -3.30 -27.77 -0.16
N LYS A 150 -4.03 -28.84 -0.48
CA LYS A 150 -3.39 -30.10 -0.90
C LYS A 150 -2.67 -29.83 -2.23
N LEU A 151 -1.34 -29.68 -2.16
CA LEU A 151 -0.45 -29.60 -3.33
C LEU A 151 -0.38 -30.95 -4.04
#